data_AF-A0ABD3TZA2-F1
#
_entry.id   AF-A0ABD3TZA2-F1
#
_cell.length_a   1.000
_cell.length_b   1.000
_cell.length_c   1.000
_cell.angle_alpha   90.00
_cell.angle_beta   90.00
_cell.angle_gamma   90.00
#
_symmetry.space_group_name_H-M   'P 1'
#
loop_
_entity.id
_entity.type
_entity.pdbx_description
1 polymer ?
#
loop_
_entity_poly.entity_id
_entity_poly.type
_entity_poly.pdbx_seq_one_letter_code
_entity_poly.pdbx_strand_id
1 'polypeptide(L)'
;MENGVMPILPPGGQFDILFSFDTTGSMSSVLEEVRARLNDMIQRLQADIPGIRIGVIAHGDYCDKDVFYVEKHVDFTNDIKELVDFVTQTDGTGGGDPEECYELILKMAAENFSWSLGSQRALVVIGDSIPHDASYELNTNKIDWRVEVDKLVNMGVKIYGVQVFDNTEAIPFFHEIATKTGGHHLKLGEFSNVCDFIMAICYRERGDMFLEGYEAEVRSRQKTGLHKDLEGLFTTLRRDDSTSSVGVSSGEENRLSDISAMSLRQSNSFAPASGNTYLFGSDGAQLFSVVGSLNPHATEASLASTFKGRKKGPRKSVKATSVSIGKATKSNVLDMKKPKVKKLEKIYREKVPETRFVLKTFKWSPWKLAWTSDVRKTTVKGWKADSKSGYRRKNLFKDMRKHALYEVAIQTKLHGRKVVVLSKFLQANKHAMPARWIGRIFRDRYMKRQLRTVINNSCHIFIRRVILRRVSLRLKLKLNTLRKTYDYAWAGHQNGNHRNLIRDSIQISHDYSSLWATLH
;
A
#
# COMPACT_ATOMS: atom_id res chain seq x y z
N MET A 1 27.93 -0.09 29.31
CA MET A 1 27.50 -0.24 27.90
C MET A 1 26.15 -0.91 27.98
N GLU A 2 25.09 -0.14 27.83
CA GLU A 2 23.72 -0.54 28.16
C GLU A 2 23.07 -1.18 26.93
N ASN A 3 22.45 -2.34 27.15
CA ASN A 3 21.88 -3.21 26.13
C ASN A 3 20.85 -2.46 25.26
N GLY A 4 21.17 -2.27 23.99
CA GLY A 4 20.33 -1.58 23.01
C GLY A 4 19.13 -2.42 22.58
N VAL A 5 18.08 -2.45 23.40
CA VAL A 5 16.75 -2.85 22.94
C VAL A 5 16.15 -1.67 22.18
N MET A 6 16.09 -1.79 20.86
CA MET A 6 15.44 -0.80 19.99
C MET A 6 13.96 -0.66 20.39
N PRO A 7 13.46 0.57 20.62
CA PRO A 7 12.08 0.78 21.01
C PRO A 7 11.14 0.36 19.88
N ILE A 8 10.17 -0.51 20.19
CA ILE A 8 9.06 -0.84 19.30
C ILE A 8 8.23 0.43 19.10
N LEU A 9 8.41 1.07 17.94
CA LEU A 9 7.81 2.37 17.61
C LEU A 9 6.39 2.22 17.04
N PRO A 10 5.50 3.20 17.29
CA PRO A 10 4.07 3.08 17.00
C PRO A 10 3.74 3.07 15.49
N PRO A 11 2.61 2.47 15.06
CA PRO A 11 2.28 2.26 13.64
C PRO A 11 2.10 3.58 12.88
N GLY A 12 2.97 3.85 11.89
CA GLY A 12 2.90 5.01 11.01
C GLY A 12 4.22 5.59 10.48
N GLY A 13 5.34 4.86 10.58
CA GLY A 13 6.64 5.22 9.97
C GLY A 13 6.65 5.13 8.44
N GLN A 14 7.76 5.54 7.82
CA GLN A 14 8.01 5.32 6.39
C GLN A 14 8.05 3.82 6.10
N PHE A 15 7.60 3.41 4.91
CA PHE A 15 7.53 2.01 4.51
C PHE A 15 8.53 1.77 3.38
N ASP A 16 9.57 0.99 3.66
CA ASP A 16 10.60 0.66 2.69
C ASP A 16 10.44 -0.80 2.29
N ILE A 17 10.22 -1.04 1.01
CA ILE A 17 10.17 -2.37 0.45
C ILE A 17 11.19 -2.51 -0.68
N LEU A 18 12.04 -3.51 -0.56
CA LEU A 18 13.05 -3.85 -1.55
C LEU A 18 12.59 -5.11 -2.27
N PHE A 19 12.51 -5.07 -3.60
CA PHE A 19 12.25 -6.24 -4.41
C PHE A 19 13.56 -6.71 -5.06
N SER A 20 13.89 -7.98 -4.89
CA SER A 20 14.91 -8.63 -5.70
C SER A 20 14.22 -9.54 -6.73
N PHE A 21 14.54 -9.35 -8.00
CA PHE A 21 14.11 -10.19 -9.09
C PHE A 21 15.31 -10.94 -9.65
N ASP A 22 15.22 -12.26 -9.60
CA ASP A 22 16.01 -13.13 -10.45
C ASP A 22 15.62 -12.87 -11.91
N THR A 23 16.64 -12.64 -12.73
CA THR A 23 16.50 -12.24 -14.14
C THR A 23 17.03 -13.28 -15.13
N THR A 24 17.40 -14.47 -14.66
CA THR A 24 17.86 -15.57 -15.51
C THR A 24 16.76 -16.08 -16.44
N GLY A 25 17.16 -16.92 -17.40
CA GLY A 25 16.28 -17.35 -18.49
C GLY A 25 14.98 -18.00 -18.04
N SER A 26 15.01 -18.77 -16.94
CA SER A 26 13.82 -19.45 -16.37
C SER A 26 12.76 -18.46 -15.89
N MET A 27 13.19 -17.27 -15.43
CA MET A 27 12.33 -16.24 -14.85
C MET A 27 11.71 -15.29 -15.88
N SER A 28 12.07 -15.42 -17.16
CA SER A 28 11.62 -14.55 -18.26
C SER A 28 10.10 -14.30 -18.29
N SER A 29 9.27 -15.34 -18.14
CA SER A 29 7.80 -15.22 -18.16
C SER A 29 7.24 -14.43 -16.97
N VAL A 30 7.89 -14.53 -15.80
CA VAL A 30 7.52 -13.76 -14.61
C VAL A 30 7.83 -12.28 -14.82
N LEU A 31 9.00 -11.97 -15.36
CA LEU A 31 9.41 -10.60 -15.64
C LEU A 31 8.49 -9.92 -16.66
N GLU A 32 8.04 -10.63 -17.69
CA GLU A 32 7.08 -10.12 -18.68
C GLU A 32 5.75 -9.71 -18.04
N GLU A 33 5.17 -10.55 -17.18
CA GLU A 33 3.92 -10.24 -16.47
C GLU A 33 4.09 -9.02 -15.54
N VAL A 34 5.22 -8.94 -14.83
CA VAL A 34 5.54 -7.77 -13.99
C VAL A 34 5.63 -6.51 -14.85
N ARG A 35 6.41 -6.52 -15.94
CA ARG A 35 6.56 -5.39 -16.87
C ARG A 35 5.22 -4.92 -17.44
N ALA A 36 4.33 -5.86 -17.78
CA ALA A 36 3.02 -5.55 -18.36
C ALA A 36 2.11 -4.75 -17.41
N ARG A 37 2.24 -4.94 -16.10
CA ARG A 37 1.35 -4.36 -15.07
C ARG A 37 2.03 -3.38 -14.12
N LEU A 38 3.34 -3.17 -14.29
CA LEU A 38 4.18 -2.40 -13.38
C LEU A 38 3.63 -1.00 -13.09
N ASN A 39 3.31 -0.24 -14.13
CA ASN A 39 2.86 1.14 -13.98
C ASN A 39 1.58 1.24 -13.14
N ASP A 40 0.62 0.34 -13.39
CA ASP A 40 -0.64 0.28 -12.63
C ASP A 40 -0.40 -0.16 -11.19
N MET A 41 0.50 -1.13 -10.96
CA MET A 41 0.86 -1.59 -9.61
C MET A 41 1.50 -0.48 -8.78
N ILE A 42 2.56 0.17 -9.28
CA ILE A 42 3.27 1.22 -8.54
C ILE A 42 2.33 2.40 -8.24
N GLN A 43 1.56 2.85 -9.24
CA GLN A 43 0.58 3.93 -9.03
C GLN A 43 -0.44 3.59 -7.94
N ARG A 44 -0.91 2.34 -7.92
CA ARG A 44 -1.86 1.84 -6.94
C ARG A 44 -1.23 1.75 -5.54
N LEU A 45 -0.04 1.17 -5.42
CA LEU A 45 0.69 1.08 -4.15
C LEU A 45 0.93 2.46 -3.54
N GLN A 46 1.38 3.44 -4.33
CA GLN A 46 1.56 4.80 -3.84
C GLN A 46 0.25 5.50 -3.42
N ALA A 47 -0.86 5.16 -4.08
CA ALA A 47 -2.17 5.70 -3.75
C ALA A 47 -2.72 5.12 -2.44
N ASP A 48 -2.55 3.82 -2.23
CA ASP A 48 -3.11 3.10 -1.10
C ASP A 48 -2.18 3.09 0.13
N ILE A 49 -0.87 3.16 -0.09
CA ILE A 49 0.18 3.20 0.92
C ILE A 49 1.00 4.49 0.76
N PRO A 50 0.49 5.65 1.25
CA PRO A 50 1.21 6.91 1.10
C PRO A 50 2.55 6.88 1.85
N GLY A 51 3.63 7.21 1.15
CA GLY A 51 4.98 7.22 1.71
C GLY A 51 5.73 5.89 1.61
N ILE A 52 5.18 4.92 0.85
CA ILE A 52 5.97 3.76 0.40
C ILE A 52 7.14 4.24 -0.46
N ARG A 53 8.34 3.74 -0.15
CA ARG A 53 9.52 3.83 -1.02
C ARG A 53 9.85 2.41 -1.48
N ILE A 54 10.15 2.29 -2.76
CA ILE A 54 10.42 1.01 -3.41
C ILE A 54 11.85 1.05 -3.91
N GLY A 55 12.63 0.04 -3.53
CA GLY A 55 13.91 -0.27 -4.15
C GLY A 55 13.76 -1.53 -5.00
N VAL A 56 14.57 -1.67 -6.04
CA VAL A 56 14.57 -2.86 -6.89
C VAL A 56 16.00 -3.30 -7.16
N ILE A 57 16.27 -4.59 -7.02
CA ILE A 57 17.47 -5.28 -7.49
C ILE A 57 17.02 -6.25 -8.60
N ALA A 58 17.75 -6.22 -9.70
CA ALA A 58 17.70 -7.20 -10.77
C ALA A 58 19.03 -7.93 -10.76
N HIS A 59 19.01 -9.26 -10.73
CA HIS A 59 20.23 -10.05 -10.68
C HIS A 59 20.17 -11.28 -11.57
N GLY A 60 21.31 -11.60 -12.17
CA GLY A 60 21.56 -12.90 -12.80
C GLY A 60 22.50 -13.70 -11.91
N ASP A 61 23.47 -14.35 -12.56
CA ASP A 61 24.53 -15.06 -11.85
C ASP A 61 25.92 -14.42 -12.07
N TYR A 62 26.92 -14.88 -11.32
CA TYR A 62 28.30 -14.45 -11.46
C TYR A 62 28.85 -14.67 -12.88
N CYS A 63 28.44 -15.74 -13.57
CA CYS A 63 28.87 -16.02 -14.94
C CYS A 63 28.31 -15.01 -15.95
N ASP A 64 27.22 -14.31 -15.62
CA ASP A 64 26.58 -13.34 -16.52
C ASP A 64 27.36 -12.02 -16.62
N LYS A 65 28.38 -11.80 -15.79
CA LYS A 65 29.13 -10.54 -15.66
C LYS A 65 29.62 -9.95 -16.99
N ASP A 66 30.16 -10.80 -17.86
CA ASP A 66 30.85 -10.36 -19.09
C ASP A 66 29.91 -10.22 -20.30
N VAL A 67 28.73 -10.84 -20.25
CA VAL A 67 27.76 -10.88 -21.37
C VAL A 67 26.53 -10.02 -21.08
N PHE A 68 26.03 -10.07 -19.85
CA PHE A 68 24.87 -9.34 -19.38
C PHE A 68 25.26 -8.42 -18.23
N TYR A 69 25.02 -8.85 -17.00
CA TYR A 69 25.35 -8.19 -15.74
C TYR A 69 25.15 -9.19 -14.61
N VAL A 70 25.86 -8.99 -13.48
CA VAL A 70 25.58 -9.76 -12.25
C VAL A 70 24.39 -9.13 -11.51
N GLU A 71 24.43 -7.81 -11.32
CA GLU A 71 23.36 -7.06 -10.67
C GLU A 71 23.16 -5.69 -11.33
N LYS A 72 21.91 -5.21 -11.27
CA LYS A 72 21.53 -3.80 -11.44
C LYS A 72 20.56 -3.45 -10.32
N HIS A 73 20.62 -2.21 -9.83
CA HIS A 73 19.66 -1.77 -8.82
C HIS A 73 19.27 -0.30 -8.91
N VAL A 74 18.13 0.01 -8.29
CA VAL A 74 17.67 1.35 -7.95
C VAL A 74 17.38 1.40 -6.46
N ASP A 75 17.95 2.39 -5.77
CA ASP A 75 17.74 2.59 -4.33
C ASP A 75 16.29 3.04 -4.05
N PHE A 76 15.91 3.13 -2.77
CA PHE A 76 14.56 3.47 -2.33
C PHE A 76 14.08 4.81 -2.87
N THR A 77 13.17 4.75 -3.85
CA THR A 77 12.56 5.92 -4.48
C THR A 77 11.03 5.87 -4.38
N ASN A 78 10.40 7.04 -4.53
CA ASN A 78 8.96 7.17 -4.75
C ASN A 78 8.66 7.78 -6.13
N ASP A 79 9.66 7.89 -7.01
CA ASP A 79 9.45 8.31 -8.39
C ASP A 79 8.98 7.10 -9.21
N ILE A 80 7.72 7.16 -9.65
CA ILE A 80 7.11 6.14 -10.49
C ILE A 80 7.89 6.02 -11.81
N LYS A 81 8.33 7.14 -12.37
CA LYS A 81 9.03 7.15 -13.66
C LYS A 81 10.37 6.44 -13.54
N GLU A 82 11.12 6.71 -12.48
CA GLU A 82 12.41 6.08 -12.22
C GLU A 82 12.28 4.55 -12.09
N LEU A 83 11.30 4.08 -11.30
CA LEU A 83 11.04 2.64 -11.15
C LEU A 83 10.59 1.98 -12.46
N VAL A 84 9.69 2.64 -13.19
CA VAL A 84 9.20 2.12 -14.48
C VAL A 84 10.34 2.08 -15.51
N ASP A 85 11.13 3.15 -15.61
CA ASP A 85 12.27 3.22 -16.52
C ASP A 85 13.32 2.14 -16.17
N PHE A 86 13.64 1.96 -14.88
CA PHE A 86 14.58 0.94 -14.43
C PHE A 86 14.12 -0.47 -14.86
N VAL A 87 12.90 -0.87 -14.51
CA VAL A 87 12.40 -2.24 -14.81
C VAL A 87 12.20 -2.46 -16.31
N THR A 88 11.82 -1.42 -17.06
CA THR A 88 11.64 -1.53 -18.53
C THR A 88 12.96 -1.57 -19.30
N GLN A 89 14.03 -0.99 -18.76
CA GLN A 89 15.39 -1.01 -19.36
C GLN A 89 16.25 -2.16 -18.85
N THR A 90 15.81 -2.86 -17.81
CA THR A 90 16.50 -4.05 -17.29
C THR A 90 16.22 -5.21 -18.23
N ASP A 91 17.26 -5.74 -18.87
CA ASP A 91 17.20 -6.96 -19.69
C ASP A 91 17.21 -8.23 -18.82
N GLY A 92 16.84 -9.37 -19.39
CA GLY A 92 17.10 -10.67 -18.76
C GLY A 92 18.58 -11.07 -18.88
N THR A 93 19.00 -12.03 -18.06
CA THR A 93 20.31 -12.66 -18.11
C THR A 93 20.20 -14.13 -18.51
N GLY A 94 21.34 -14.83 -18.59
CA GLY A 94 21.36 -16.24 -18.94
C GLY A 94 21.04 -17.13 -17.75
N GLY A 95 21.90 -17.07 -16.73
CA GLY A 95 22.13 -18.19 -15.82
C GLY A 95 23.07 -19.22 -16.48
N GLY A 96 23.99 -19.80 -15.71
CA GLY A 96 25.02 -20.72 -16.21
C GLY A 96 25.01 -22.07 -15.51
N ASP A 97 24.72 -22.06 -14.22
CA ASP A 97 24.54 -23.23 -13.38
C ASP A 97 23.21 -23.14 -12.62
N PRO A 98 22.77 -24.18 -11.89
CA PRO A 98 21.50 -24.14 -11.19
C PRO A 98 21.46 -23.06 -10.10
N GLU A 99 22.57 -22.80 -9.41
CA GLU A 99 22.65 -21.84 -8.33
C GLU A 99 22.72 -20.40 -8.84
N GLU A 100 22.24 -19.46 -8.03
CA GLU A 100 22.16 -18.04 -8.38
C GLU A 100 22.75 -17.18 -7.26
N CYS A 101 23.12 -15.93 -7.56
CA CYS A 101 23.88 -15.10 -6.61
C CYS A 101 23.05 -14.46 -5.46
N TYR A 102 22.09 -15.19 -4.86
CA TYR A 102 21.22 -14.65 -3.80
C TYR A 102 21.99 -14.17 -2.56
N GLU A 103 23.13 -14.78 -2.23
CA GLU A 103 24.03 -14.34 -1.16
C GLU A 103 24.54 -12.90 -1.40
N LEU A 104 24.87 -12.56 -2.65
CA LEU A 104 25.25 -11.20 -3.04
C LEU A 104 24.08 -10.22 -2.84
N ILE A 105 22.86 -10.63 -3.18
CA ILE A 105 21.65 -9.80 -2.99
C ILE A 105 21.41 -9.49 -1.53
N LEU A 106 21.53 -10.49 -0.66
CA LEU A 106 21.34 -10.31 0.79
C LEU A 106 22.40 -9.36 1.35
N LYS A 107 23.65 -9.48 0.90
CA LYS A 107 24.73 -8.54 1.26
C LYS A 107 24.43 -7.12 0.79
N MET A 108 24.06 -6.95 -0.47
CA MET A 108 23.71 -5.64 -1.04
C MET A 108 22.56 -5.00 -0.29
N ALA A 109 21.50 -5.76 0.02
CA ALA A 109 20.38 -5.27 0.80
C ALA A 109 20.81 -4.77 2.19
N ALA A 110 21.81 -5.40 2.82
CA ALA A 110 22.33 -4.99 4.12
C ALA A 110 23.26 -3.77 4.03
N GLU A 111 24.12 -3.69 3.00
CA GLU A 111 25.27 -2.76 2.97
C GLU A 111 25.06 -1.55 2.04
N ASN A 112 24.29 -1.69 0.96
CA ASN A 112 24.26 -0.70 -0.12
C ASN A 112 22.96 0.14 -0.18
N PHE A 113 21.88 -0.33 0.44
CA PHE A 113 20.56 0.30 0.34
C PHE A 113 20.26 1.30 1.47
N SER A 114 19.64 2.42 1.13
CA SER A 114 19.37 3.55 2.04
C SER A 114 18.09 3.38 2.87
N TRP A 115 18.05 2.33 3.70
CA TRP A 115 16.94 2.08 4.61
C TRP A 115 16.67 3.26 5.55
N SER A 116 15.43 3.75 5.60
CA SER A 116 15.05 4.84 6.49
C SER A 116 15.20 4.45 7.95
N LEU A 117 15.61 5.39 8.78
CA LEU A 117 15.61 5.21 10.23
C LEU A 117 14.17 5.07 10.74
N GLY A 118 13.90 3.98 11.46
CA GLY A 118 12.58 3.68 12.02
C GLY A 118 11.50 3.38 10.98
N SER A 119 11.87 3.02 9.74
CA SER A 119 10.92 2.47 8.77
C SER A 119 10.53 1.03 9.13
N GLN A 120 9.34 0.64 8.67
CA GLN A 120 9.06 -0.78 8.47
C GLN A 120 9.82 -1.23 7.21
N ARG A 121 10.51 -2.36 7.30
CA ARG A 121 11.47 -2.82 6.29
C ARG A 121 11.11 -4.23 5.84
N ALA A 122 10.92 -4.39 4.54
CA ALA A 122 10.71 -5.68 3.93
C ALA A 122 11.61 -5.86 2.70
N LEU A 123 12.24 -7.02 2.59
CA LEU A 123 12.90 -7.50 1.39
C LEU A 123 12.05 -8.63 0.80
N VAL A 124 11.74 -8.56 -0.49
CA VAL A 124 11.01 -9.60 -1.22
C VAL A 124 11.96 -10.21 -2.23
N VAL A 125 12.38 -11.45 -2.00
CA VAL A 125 13.27 -12.20 -2.91
C VAL A 125 12.39 -13.05 -3.82
N ILE A 126 12.45 -12.82 -5.12
CA ILE A 126 11.62 -13.51 -6.13
C ILE A 126 12.55 -14.26 -7.08
N GLY A 127 12.46 -15.58 -7.08
CA GLY A 127 13.30 -16.44 -7.90
C GLY A 127 13.01 -17.92 -7.67
N ASP A 128 13.72 -18.82 -8.35
CA ASP A 128 13.40 -20.25 -8.43
C ASP A 128 14.52 -21.19 -7.97
N SER A 129 15.65 -20.66 -7.48
CA SER A 129 16.81 -21.48 -7.11
C SER A 129 17.43 -21.19 -5.73
N ILE A 130 18.58 -21.80 -5.45
CA ILE A 130 19.39 -21.67 -4.23
C ILE A 130 20.58 -20.72 -4.42
N PRO A 131 21.12 -20.14 -3.33
CA PRO A 131 22.37 -19.38 -3.36
C PRO A 131 23.59 -20.27 -3.65
N HIS A 132 24.63 -19.64 -4.17
CA HIS A 132 25.97 -20.24 -4.23
C HIS A 132 26.57 -20.47 -2.84
N ASP A 133 27.39 -21.52 -2.71
CA ASP A 133 28.17 -21.74 -1.49
C ASP A 133 29.28 -20.67 -1.34
N ALA A 134 29.68 -20.38 -0.10
CA ALA A 134 30.78 -19.45 0.15
C ALA A 134 32.09 -19.91 -0.50
N SER A 135 32.28 -21.21 -0.72
CA SER A 135 33.46 -21.78 -1.39
C SER A 135 33.44 -21.64 -2.92
N TYR A 136 32.30 -21.31 -3.53
CA TYR A 136 32.16 -21.17 -4.99
C TYR A 136 33.23 -20.23 -5.58
N GLU A 137 33.74 -20.58 -6.75
CA GLU A 137 34.93 -19.95 -7.34
C GLU A 137 34.67 -18.47 -7.68
N LEU A 138 33.51 -18.17 -8.28
CA LEU A 138 33.16 -16.82 -8.69
C LEU A 138 32.62 -15.95 -7.54
N ASN A 139 32.21 -16.57 -6.42
CA ASN A 139 31.97 -15.90 -5.15
C ASN A 139 33.31 -15.50 -4.49
N THR A 140 34.01 -14.57 -5.12
CA THR A 140 35.35 -14.10 -4.73
C THR A 140 35.39 -13.49 -3.34
N ASN A 141 34.28 -12.93 -2.88
CA ASN A 141 34.13 -12.34 -1.55
C ASN A 141 33.77 -13.37 -0.46
N LYS A 142 33.60 -14.65 -0.83
CA LYS A 142 33.26 -15.75 0.09
C LYS A 142 32.04 -15.42 0.94
N ILE A 143 31.02 -14.84 0.29
CA ILE A 143 29.79 -14.39 0.95
C ILE A 143 29.01 -15.62 1.39
N ASP A 144 28.66 -15.68 2.67
CA ASP A 144 27.74 -16.67 3.23
C ASP A 144 26.38 -16.01 3.46
N TRP A 145 25.36 -16.47 2.74
CA TRP A 145 24.02 -15.90 2.83
C TRP A 145 23.44 -15.94 4.25
N ARG A 146 23.81 -16.91 5.09
CA ARG A 146 23.30 -17.00 6.47
C ARG A 146 23.81 -15.85 7.34
N VAL A 147 25.06 -15.45 7.13
CA VAL A 147 25.68 -14.29 7.77
C VAL A 147 24.99 -13.01 7.32
N GLU A 148 24.67 -12.88 6.03
CA GLU A 148 23.98 -11.72 5.50
C GLU A 148 22.53 -11.63 6.01
N VAL A 149 21.84 -12.76 6.16
CA VAL A 149 20.53 -12.80 6.84
C VAL A 149 20.64 -12.33 8.30
N ASP A 150 21.68 -12.72 9.04
CA ASP A 150 21.88 -12.24 10.41
C ASP A 150 22.04 -10.71 10.47
N LYS A 151 22.74 -10.11 9.51
CA LYS A 151 22.81 -8.64 9.40
C LYS A 151 21.42 -8.03 9.17
N LEU A 152 20.63 -8.60 8.26
CA LEU A 152 19.27 -8.13 7.97
C LEU A 152 18.31 -8.29 9.16
N VAL A 153 18.42 -9.36 9.94
CA VAL A 153 17.70 -9.55 11.21
C VAL A 153 18.04 -8.41 12.19
N ASN A 154 19.32 -8.11 12.37
CA ASN A 154 19.77 -7.02 13.25
C ASN A 154 19.28 -5.64 12.77
N MET A 155 19.06 -5.48 11.47
CA MET A 155 18.46 -4.28 10.87
C MET A 155 16.93 -4.24 10.97
N GLY A 156 16.28 -5.30 11.45
CA GLY A 156 14.82 -5.41 11.52
C GLY A 156 14.15 -5.53 10.15
N VAL A 157 14.84 -6.11 9.16
CA VAL A 157 14.30 -6.36 7.82
C VAL A 157 13.62 -7.73 7.80
N LYS A 158 12.34 -7.77 7.40
CA LYS A 158 11.62 -9.02 7.14
C LYS A 158 11.86 -9.50 5.71
N ILE A 159 12.11 -10.78 5.51
CA ILE A 159 12.31 -11.36 4.18
C ILE A 159 11.09 -12.19 3.77
N TYR A 160 10.50 -11.82 2.64
CA TYR A 160 9.51 -12.62 1.94
C TYR A 160 10.22 -13.39 0.83
N GLY A 161 10.29 -14.71 0.98
CA GLY A 161 10.79 -15.60 -0.06
C GLY A 161 9.66 -15.99 -1.00
N VAL A 162 9.61 -15.44 -2.20
CA VAL A 162 8.65 -15.81 -3.24
C VAL A 162 9.33 -16.81 -4.17
N GLN A 163 9.21 -18.09 -3.82
CA GLN A 163 9.73 -19.18 -4.62
C GLN A 163 8.87 -19.37 -5.86
N VAL A 164 9.46 -19.21 -7.03
CA VAL A 164 8.85 -19.50 -8.33
C VAL A 164 9.15 -20.94 -8.73
N PHE A 165 8.19 -21.60 -9.36
CA PHE A 165 8.23 -23.02 -9.68
C PHE A 165 8.36 -23.92 -8.44
N ASP A 166 8.40 -25.24 -8.65
CA ASP A 166 8.43 -26.22 -7.55
C ASP A 166 9.80 -26.90 -7.46
N ASN A 167 10.85 -26.08 -7.35
CA ASN A 167 12.20 -26.55 -7.04
C ASN A 167 12.30 -26.96 -5.57
N THR A 168 12.29 -28.26 -5.29
CA THR A 168 12.35 -28.76 -3.90
C THR A 168 13.66 -28.42 -3.18
N GLU A 169 14.76 -28.22 -3.93
CA GLU A 169 16.07 -27.88 -3.38
C GLU A 169 16.13 -26.43 -2.88
N ALA A 170 15.31 -25.55 -3.48
CA ALA A 170 15.20 -24.15 -3.07
C ALA A 170 14.36 -23.94 -1.79
N ILE A 171 13.50 -24.91 -1.44
CA ILE A 171 12.59 -24.79 -0.28
C ILE A 171 13.33 -24.47 1.03
N PRO A 172 14.41 -25.16 1.41
CA PRO A 172 15.13 -24.87 2.66
C PRO A 172 15.67 -23.45 2.71
N PHE A 173 16.23 -22.95 1.60
CA PHE A 173 16.74 -21.59 1.51
C PHE A 173 15.64 -20.55 1.72
N PHE A 174 14.59 -20.58 0.89
CA PHE A 174 13.47 -19.63 0.99
C PHE A 174 12.74 -19.71 2.35
N HIS A 175 12.62 -20.92 2.91
CA HIS A 175 12.04 -21.11 4.24
C HIS A 175 12.91 -20.53 5.36
N GLU A 176 14.23 -20.75 5.31
CA GLU A 176 15.17 -20.30 6.35
C GLU A 176 15.29 -18.76 6.37
N ILE A 177 15.46 -18.10 5.20
CA ILE A 177 15.54 -16.62 5.13
C ILE A 177 14.25 -15.97 5.67
N ALA A 178 13.09 -16.55 5.35
CA ALA A 178 11.80 -16.03 5.79
C ALA A 178 11.58 -16.24 7.29
N THR A 179 11.79 -17.46 7.77
CA THR A 179 11.56 -17.82 9.18
C THR A 179 12.48 -17.05 10.11
N LYS A 180 13.77 -16.93 9.75
CA LYS A 180 14.79 -16.26 10.57
C LYS A 180 14.52 -14.76 10.73
N THR A 181 13.84 -14.14 9.76
CA THR A 181 13.52 -12.71 9.74
C THR A 181 12.08 -12.37 10.14
N GLY A 182 11.24 -13.37 10.42
CA GLY A 182 9.82 -13.16 10.71
C GLY A 182 9.00 -12.71 9.49
N GLY A 183 9.44 -13.08 8.29
CA GLY A 183 8.68 -12.97 7.05
C GLY A 183 8.05 -14.31 6.63
N HIS A 184 7.77 -14.49 5.34
CA HIS A 184 7.02 -15.65 4.84
C HIS A 184 7.64 -16.27 3.59
N HIS A 185 7.67 -17.60 3.53
CA HIS A 185 7.93 -18.35 2.31
C HIS A 185 6.60 -18.57 1.56
N LEU A 186 6.54 -18.08 0.33
CA LEU A 186 5.38 -18.08 -0.55
C LEU A 186 5.72 -18.80 -1.85
N LYS A 187 4.92 -19.78 -2.25
CA LYS A 187 5.11 -20.51 -3.50
C LYS A 187 4.25 -19.93 -4.64
N LEU A 188 4.87 -19.65 -5.78
CA LEU A 188 4.25 -19.15 -7.00
C LEU A 188 4.43 -20.17 -8.13
N GLY A 189 3.38 -20.88 -8.51
CA GLY A 189 3.40 -21.83 -9.62
C GLY A 189 2.90 -21.25 -10.94
N GLU A 190 1.99 -20.28 -10.88
CA GLU A 190 1.34 -19.64 -12.01
C GLU A 190 1.76 -18.16 -12.05
N PHE A 191 2.67 -17.85 -12.97
CA PHE A 191 3.33 -16.53 -13.07
C PHE A 191 2.35 -15.37 -13.28
N SER A 192 1.15 -15.61 -13.86
CA SER A 192 0.10 -14.59 -13.99
C SER A 192 -0.38 -14.01 -12.64
N ASN A 193 -0.08 -14.68 -11.53
CA ASN A 193 -0.39 -14.22 -10.16
C ASN A 193 0.73 -13.40 -9.49
N VAL A 194 1.92 -13.25 -10.09
CA VAL A 194 3.08 -12.56 -9.47
C VAL A 194 2.72 -11.15 -8.99
N CYS A 195 1.94 -10.43 -9.79
CA CYS A 195 1.49 -9.08 -9.47
C CYS A 195 0.61 -9.07 -8.21
N ASP A 196 -0.24 -10.08 -8.04
CA ASP A 196 -1.09 -10.19 -6.86
C ASP A 196 -0.29 -10.58 -5.60
N PHE A 197 0.81 -11.35 -5.74
CA PHE A 197 1.77 -11.62 -4.66
C PHE A 197 2.45 -10.33 -4.19
N ILE A 198 3.05 -9.57 -5.11
CA ILE A 198 3.73 -8.29 -4.82
C ILE A 198 2.79 -7.35 -4.07
N MET A 199 1.57 -7.17 -4.59
CA MET A 199 0.57 -6.30 -3.99
C MET A 199 0.14 -6.80 -2.60
N ALA A 200 -0.11 -8.11 -2.44
CA ALA A 200 -0.53 -8.69 -1.16
C ALA A 200 0.53 -8.51 -0.07
N ILE A 201 1.82 -8.73 -0.40
CA ILE A 201 2.93 -8.53 0.54
C ILE A 201 2.99 -7.07 0.99
N CYS A 202 2.91 -6.12 0.05
CA CYS A 202 2.89 -4.69 0.38
C CYS A 202 1.71 -4.33 1.32
N TYR A 203 0.52 -4.87 1.04
CA TYR A 203 -0.65 -4.63 1.86
C TYR A 203 -0.58 -5.32 3.23
N ARG A 204 -0.01 -6.53 3.31
CA ARG A 204 0.25 -7.24 4.58
C ARG A 204 1.12 -6.39 5.48
N GLU A 205 2.26 -5.91 4.96
CA GLU A 205 3.18 -5.11 5.75
C GLU A 205 2.58 -3.76 6.17
N ARG A 206 1.65 -3.23 5.37
CA ARG A 206 0.89 -2.05 5.77
C ARG A 206 -0.07 -2.30 6.94
N GLY A 207 -0.62 -3.51 7.03
CA GLY A 207 -1.46 -4.00 8.12
C GLY A 207 -2.63 -4.90 7.65
N ASP A 208 -3.18 -5.72 8.55
CA ASP A 208 -4.14 -6.79 8.23
C ASP A 208 -5.36 -6.31 7.46
N MET A 209 -5.92 -5.16 7.83
CA MET A 209 -7.08 -4.59 7.14
C MET A 209 -6.82 -4.32 5.65
N PHE A 210 -5.58 -3.99 5.28
CA PHE A 210 -5.22 -3.78 3.88
C PHE A 210 -5.11 -5.11 3.15
N LEU A 211 -4.50 -6.13 3.77
CA LEU A 211 -4.45 -7.48 3.21
C LEU A 211 -5.85 -8.07 3.01
N GLU A 212 -6.69 -8.04 4.04
CA GLU A 212 -8.08 -8.55 3.97
C GLU A 212 -8.90 -7.83 2.90
N GLY A 213 -8.75 -6.50 2.80
CA GLY A 213 -9.42 -5.70 1.79
C GLY A 213 -8.97 -6.07 0.38
N TYR A 214 -7.67 -6.30 0.20
CA TYR A 214 -7.11 -6.72 -1.08
C TYR A 214 -7.50 -8.17 -1.44
N GLU A 215 -7.46 -9.09 -0.49
CA GLU A 215 -7.90 -10.47 -0.68
C GLU A 215 -9.37 -10.53 -1.13
N ALA A 216 -10.25 -9.76 -0.48
CA ALA A 216 -11.65 -9.69 -0.85
C ALA A 216 -11.84 -9.17 -2.30
N GLU A 217 -11.00 -8.24 -2.73
CA GLU A 217 -10.96 -7.78 -4.13
C GLU A 217 -10.49 -8.89 -5.07
N VAL A 218 -9.40 -9.58 -4.76
CA VAL A 218 -8.85 -10.67 -5.59
C VAL A 218 -9.89 -11.78 -5.76
N ARG A 219 -10.53 -12.21 -4.66
CA ARG A 219 -11.61 -13.19 -4.68
C ARG A 219 -12.81 -12.73 -5.50
N SER A 220 -13.10 -11.43 -5.56
CA SER A 220 -14.19 -10.90 -6.40
C SER A 220 -13.86 -10.87 -7.90
N ARG A 221 -12.57 -10.83 -8.27
CA ARG A 221 -12.11 -10.88 -9.67
C ARG A 221 -12.22 -12.29 -10.26
N GLN A 222 -12.03 -13.33 -9.44
CA GLN A 222 -12.04 -14.72 -9.89
C GLN A 222 -13.45 -15.33 -9.81
N LYS A 223 -14.01 -15.70 -10.96
CA LYS A 223 -15.39 -16.20 -11.09
C LYS A 223 -15.57 -17.66 -10.64
N THR A 224 -14.49 -18.45 -10.64
CA THR A 224 -14.51 -19.91 -10.47
C THR A 224 -13.81 -20.39 -9.20
N GLY A 225 -13.71 -19.53 -8.18
CA GLY A 225 -12.89 -19.79 -6.99
C GLY A 225 -11.48 -19.24 -7.14
N LEU A 226 -10.75 -19.18 -6.02
CA LEU A 226 -9.41 -18.62 -5.98
C LEU A 226 -8.38 -19.65 -6.47
N HIS A 227 -7.44 -19.24 -7.33
CA HIS A 227 -6.33 -20.10 -7.76
C HIS A 227 -5.52 -20.60 -6.55
N LYS A 228 -4.99 -21.84 -6.62
CA LYS A 228 -4.29 -22.49 -5.50
C LYS A 228 -3.16 -21.64 -4.92
N ASP A 229 -2.41 -20.94 -5.79
CA ASP A 229 -1.29 -20.08 -5.38
C ASP A 229 -1.77 -18.90 -4.56
N LEU A 230 -2.87 -18.26 -4.97
CA LEU A 230 -3.46 -17.13 -4.27
C LEU A 230 -4.12 -17.58 -2.95
N GLU A 231 -4.75 -18.74 -2.93
CA GLU A 231 -5.28 -19.32 -1.68
C GLU A 231 -4.14 -19.64 -0.70
N GLY A 232 -3.04 -20.21 -1.19
CA GLY A 232 -1.82 -20.44 -0.42
C GLY A 232 -1.21 -19.13 0.11
N LEU A 233 -1.07 -18.13 -0.76
CA LEU A 233 -0.60 -16.79 -0.42
C LEU A 233 -1.39 -16.19 0.75
N PHE A 234 -2.72 -16.04 0.61
CA PHE A 234 -3.51 -15.40 1.65
C PHE A 234 -3.59 -16.24 2.93
N THR A 235 -3.57 -17.56 2.82
CA THR A 235 -3.53 -18.46 3.98
C THR A 235 -2.23 -18.28 4.77
N THR A 236 -1.08 -18.30 4.09
CA THR A 236 0.23 -18.12 4.72
C THR A 236 0.34 -16.75 5.35
N LEU A 237 0.02 -15.70 4.59
CA LEU A 237 0.13 -14.34 5.10
C LEU A 237 -0.72 -14.15 6.37
N ARG A 238 -1.93 -14.72 6.47
CA ARG A 238 -2.83 -14.62 7.65
C ARG A 238 -2.30 -15.22 8.95
N ARG A 239 -1.43 -16.24 8.93
CA ARG A 239 -1.15 -17.09 10.09
C ARG A 239 -0.38 -16.43 11.25
N ASP A 240 0.17 -15.23 11.06
CA ASP A 240 0.99 -14.51 12.06
C ASP A 240 0.31 -14.15 13.40
N ASP A 241 -1.02 -14.16 13.49
CA ASP A 241 -1.71 -13.80 14.76
C ASP A 241 -1.84 -14.96 15.77
N SER A 242 -1.70 -16.21 15.32
CA SER A 242 -1.95 -17.39 16.18
C SER A 242 -0.77 -17.75 17.10
N THR A 243 0.44 -17.29 16.80
CA THR A 243 1.66 -17.57 17.59
C THR A 243 2.01 -16.45 18.57
N SER A 244 1.30 -15.32 18.54
CA SER A 244 1.53 -14.18 19.43
C SER A 244 0.52 -14.08 20.60
N SER A 245 -0.38 -15.06 20.75
CA SER A 245 -1.48 -15.03 21.72
C SER A 245 -1.70 -16.33 22.50
N VAL A 246 -0.66 -17.13 22.76
CA VAL A 246 -0.77 -18.23 23.75
C VAL A 246 -0.45 -17.70 25.14
N GLY A 247 -1.46 -17.09 25.74
CA GLY A 247 -1.56 -16.99 27.19
C GLY A 247 -1.75 -18.38 27.78
N VAL A 248 -1.04 -18.63 28.87
CA VAL A 248 -1.18 -19.80 29.74
C VAL A 248 -2.66 -20.02 30.09
N SER A 249 -3.23 -21.15 29.67
CA SER A 249 -4.30 -21.81 30.41
C SER A 249 -4.24 -23.33 30.22
N SER A 250 -4.19 -23.97 31.37
CA SER A 250 -4.20 -25.40 31.68
C SER A 250 -5.35 -26.22 31.10
N GLY A 251 -5.03 -27.47 30.74
CA GLY A 251 -5.86 -28.66 30.94
C GLY A 251 -6.95 -28.94 29.91
N GLU A 252 -6.79 -29.99 29.09
CA GLU A 252 -7.38 -31.31 29.32
C GLU A 252 -7.06 -32.29 28.18
N GLU A 253 -6.96 -33.57 28.56
CA GLU A 253 -6.47 -34.72 27.81
C GLU A 253 -7.42 -35.28 26.72
N ASN A 254 -6.82 -36.20 25.94
CA ASN A 254 -7.41 -37.33 25.20
C ASN A 254 -7.78 -37.12 23.73
N ARG A 255 -6.92 -37.62 22.82
CA ARG A 255 -6.97 -39.02 22.34
C ARG A 255 -5.79 -39.34 21.41
N LEU A 256 -5.04 -40.37 21.78
CA LEU A 256 -4.07 -41.12 20.96
C LEU A 256 -4.72 -42.42 20.48
N SER A 257 -4.55 -42.72 19.19
CA SER A 257 -4.62 -44.03 18.50
C SER A 257 -4.66 -43.68 17.01
N ASP A 258 -3.82 -44.10 16.08
CA ASP A 258 -2.85 -45.17 15.89
C ASP A 258 -1.80 -44.57 14.89
N ILE A 259 -0.57 -45.03 14.71
CA ILE A 259 -0.15 -46.30 14.13
C ILE A 259 1.32 -46.53 14.53
N SER A 260 1.61 -47.74 14.96
CA SER A 260 2.93 -48.23 15.36
C SER A 260 3.93 -48.39 14.20
N ALA A 261 5.18 -48.05 14.54
CA ALA A 261 6.42 -48.85 14.39
C ALA A 261 6.78 -49.53 13.05
N MET A 262 7.94 -49.14 12.53
CA MET A 262 9.06 -49.97 12.02
C MET A 262 10.16 -48.98 11.55
N SER A 263 11.46 -49.08 11.78
CA SER A 263 12.32 -50.09 12.38
C SER A 263 13.66 -49.40 12.75
N LEU A 264 14.26 -49.79 13.87
CA LEU A 264 15.61 -49.44 14.29
C LEU A 264 16.66 -50.08 13.36
N ARG A 265 17.66 -49.30 12.95
CA ARG A 265 19.05 -49.79 12.82
C ARG A 265 20.02 -48.74 13.35
N GLN A 266 20.56 -49.02 14.52
CA GLN A 266 21.84 -48.50 14.99
C GLN A 266 22.97 -49.28 14.32
N SER A 267 24.03 -48.57 13.93
CA SER A 267 25.40 -49.11 13.91
C SER A 267 26.38 -48.01 14.30
N ASN A 268 27.11 -48.27 15.38
CA ASN A 268 28.19 -47.47 15.96
C ASN A 268 29.53 -47.69 15.21
N SER A 269 30.36 -46.64 15.15
CA SER A 269 31.83 -46.67 15.30
C SER A 269 32.36 -45.22 15.29
N PHE A 270 32.90 -44.64 16.38
CA PHE A 270 34.33 -44.62 16.80
C PHE A 270 35.30 -44.35 15.63
N ALA A 271 36.32 -43.46 15.62
CA ALA A 271 36.93 -42.48 16.53
C ALA A 271 38.03 -41.71 15.71
N PRO A 272 38.82 -40.77 16.29
CA PRO A 272 39.53 -39.68 15.60
C PRO A 272 41.07 -39.84 15.47
N ALA A 273 41.73 -38.98 14.66
CA ALA A 273 43.16 -38.60 14.68
C ALA A 273 43.44 -37.64 13.48
N SER A 274 43.87 -36.37 13.60
CA SER A 274 45.08 -35.73 14.16
C SER A 274 46.24 -35.54 13.15
N GLY A 275 46.61 -34.25 12.93
CA GLY A 275 47.97 -33.76 12.62
C GLY A 275 48.35 -33.65 11.13
N ASN A 276 49.30 -32.82 10.69
CA ASN A 276 49.91 -31.58 11.19
C ASN A 276 50.86 -31.08 10.05
N THR A 277 50.86 -29.76 9.79
CA THR A 277 52.01 -28.88 9.46
C THR A 277 52.92 -29.01 8.21
N TYR A 278 53.34 -27.80 7.75
CA TYR A 278 54.61 -27.35 7.10
C TYR A 278 54.58 -27.06 5.58
N LEU A 279 55.21 -26.03 4.96
CA LEU A 279 55.98 -24.80 5.28
C LEU A 279 56.13 -23.96 3.96
N PHE A 280 56.21 -22.62 4.09
CA PHE A 280 57.04 -21.59 3.40
C PHE A 280 57.33 -21.52 1.88
N GLY A 281 57.36 -20.26 1.39
CA GLY A 281 58.24 -19.71 0.34
C GLY A 281 57.47 -18.78 -0.63
N SER A 282 57.46 -17.43 -0.54
CA SER A 282 58.47 -16.36 -0.74
C SER A 282 59.03 -16.20 -2.16
N ASP A 283 58.84 -14.98 -2.69
CA ASP A 283 59.55 -14.26 -3.76
C ASP A 283 59.42 -14.77 -5.21
N GLY A 284 59.34 -13.96 -6.28
CA GLY A 284 59.52 -12.53 -6.47
C GLY A 284 60.03 -12.24 -7.90
N ALA A 285 59.58 -11.11 -8.47
CA ALA A 285 60.19 -10.31 -9.56
C ALA A 285 60.06 -10.80 -11.04
N GLN A 286 59.33 -10.06 -11.90
CA GLN A 286 59.77 -8.95 -12.82
C GLN A 286 60.18 -9.49 -14.22
N LEU A 287 60.10 -8.83 -15.39
CA LEU A 287 60.06 -7.44 -15.90
C LEU A 287 59.66 -7.56 -17.40
N PHE A 288 58.94 -6.63 -18.07
CA PHE A 288 59.41 -5.46 -18.85
C PHE A 288 58.13 -4.72 -19.32
N SER A 289 57.82 -3.46 -18.91
CA SER A 289 58.17 -2.16 -19.53
C SER A 289 57.97 -2.10 -21.06
N VAL A 290 57.29 -1.11 -21.66
CA VAL A 290 57.66 0.32 -21.74
C VAL A 290 56.47 1.16 -22.27
N VAL A 291 56.15 2.25 -21.56
CA VAL A 291 55.97 3.68 -21.97
C VAL A 291 55.33 3.99 -23.34
N GLY A 292 54.42 4.94 -23.50
CA GLY A 292 53.86 5.95 -22.59
C GLY A 292 52.98 6.97 -23.34
N SER A 293 52.11 7.61 -22.55
CA SER A 293 51.66 9.02 -22.52
C SER A 293 51.55 9.86 -23.82
N LEU A 294 50.36 10.44 -24.09
CA LEU A 294 50.06 11.90 -24.07
C LEU A 294 48.86 12.25 -24.96
N ASN A 295 47.86 12.90 -24.36
CA ASN A 295 46.91 13.83 -25.00
C ASN A 295 47.62 15.20 -25.16
N PRO A 296 47.27 16.13 -26.10
CA PRO A 296 45.95 16.80 -26.06
C PRO A 296 45.38 17.43 -27.37
N HIS A 297 44.07 17.74 -27.29
CA HIS A 297 43.30 18.90 -27.84
C HIS A 297 43.15 19.24 -29.35
N ALA A 298 41.87 19.55 -29.67
CA ALA A 298 41.30 20.46 -30.69
C ALA A 298 41.25 19.92 -32.15
N THR A 299 40.25 20.16 -33.01
CA THR A 299 39.37 21.32 -33.27
C THR A 299 38.07 20.93 -34.00
N GLU A 300 37.09 21.85 -33.98
CA GLU A 300 35.83 21.89 -34.74
C GLU A 300 35.99 21.81 -36.28
N ALA A 301 34.96 21.32 -36.99
CA ALA A 301 34.39 21.97 -38.18
C ALA A 301 33.08 21.30 -38.64
N SER A 302 32.01 22.11 -38.71
CA SER A 302 30.77 21.84 -39.44
C SER A 302 31.00 21.84 -40.95
N LEU A 303 30.18 21.15 -41.74
CA LEU A 303 29.67 21.67 -43.02
C LEU A 303 28.40 20.90 -43.46
N ALA A 304 27.31 21.65 -43.54
CA ALA A 304 26.08 21.27 -44.21
C ALA A 304 26.21 21.51 -45.72
N SER A 305 25.54 20.69 -46.54
CA SER A 305 25.02 21.15 -47.83
C SER A 305 23.70 20.43 -48.16
N THR A 306 22.79 21.21 -48.73
CA THR A 306 21.36 20.95 -48.87
C THR A 306 20.98 21.01 -50.36
N PHE A 307 19.86 20.35 -50.70
CA PHE A 307 18.93 20.60 -51.83
C PHE A 307 19.28 19.94 -53.19
N LYS A 308 18.34 19.44 -54.02
CA LYS A 308 16.88 19.73 -54.17
C LYS A 308 16.17 18.71 -55.12
N GLY A 309 14.88 18.42 -54.85
CA GLY A 309 13.77 18.22 -55.82
C GLY A 309 13.66 16.85 -56.53
N ARG A 310 12.50 16.32 -56.96
CA ARG A 310 11.08 16.76 -57.12
C ARG A 310 10.32 15.49 -57.61
N LYS A 311 9.09 15.11 -57.19
CA LYS A 311 7.77 15.43 -57.80
C LYS A 311 6.67 14.53 -57.19
N LYS A 312 5.42 15.06 -57.20
CA LYS A 312 4.16 14.48 -56.70
C LYS A 312 3.34 13.75 -57.79
N GLY A 313 2.58 12.73 -57.36
CA GLY A 313 1.26 12.31 -57.88
C GLY A 313 1.23 10.99 -58.69
N PRO A 314 0.09 10.23 -58.76
CA PRO A 314 -1.27 10.54 -58.32
C PRO A 314 -1.96 9.50 -57.39
N ARG A 315 -3.11 9.90 -56.82
CA ARG A 315 -4.04 9.09 -56.01
C ARG A 315 -4.91 8.17 -56.88
N LYS A 316 -5.17 6.94 -56.42
CA LYS A 316 -6.37 6.15 -56.79
C LYS A 316 -7.00 5.49 -55.55
N SER A 317 -8.32 5.50 -55.58
CA SER A 317 -9.29 5.08 -54.59
C SER A 317 -9.44 3.56 -54.49
N VAL A 318 -9.63 3.03 -53.29
CA VAL A 318 -10.17 1.69 -53.07
C VAL A 318 -11.35 1.78 -52.10
N LYS A 319 -12.43 1.11 -52.49
CA LYS A 319 -13.80 1.20 -51.98
C LYS A 319 -13.94 0.66 -50.55
N ALA A 320 -14.81 1.33 -49.79
CA ALA A 320 -15.37 0.83 -48.55
C ALA A 320 -16.39 -0.28 -48.85
N THR A 321 -16.21 -1.44 -48.20
CA THR A 321 -17.23 -2.50 -48.16
C THR A 321 -17.88 -2.47 -46.79
N SER A 322 -19.13 -2.05 -46.75
CA SER A 322 -20.01 -2.08 -45.60
C SER A 322 -20.41 -3.52 -45.27
N VAL A 323 -20.01 -4.03 -44.11
CA VAL A 323 -20.60 -5.23 -43.51
C VAL A 323 -21.69 -4.80 -42.54
N SER A 324 -22.90 -5.26 -42.80
CA SER A 324 -24.13 -5.02 -42.05
C SER A 324 -24.06 -5.65 -40.66
N ILE A 325 -24.30 -4.84 -39.63
CA ILE A 325 -24.54 -5.31 -38.25
C ILE A 325 -25.91 -5.99 -38.23
N GLY A 326 -25.91 -7.31 -38.06
CA GLY A 326 -27.11 -8.09 -37.78
C GLY A 326 -27.73 -7.65 -36.45
N LYS A 327 -29.05 -7.43 -36.47
CA LYS A 327 -29.88 -7.15 -35.28
C LYS A 327 -29.79 -8.33 -34.30
N ALA A 328 -29.19 -8.11 -33.13
CA ALA A 328 -29.34 -9.01 -32.00
C ALA A 328 -30.73 -8.84 -31.39
N THR A 329 -31.44 -9.95 -31.30
CA THR A 329 -32.78 -10.14 -30.76
C THR A 329 -32.83 -9.80 -29.27
N LYS A 330 -33.93 -9.14 -28.85
CA LYS A 330 -34.31 -8.98 -27.45
C LYS A 330 -34.57 -10.36 -26.85
N SER A 331 -33.74 -10.81 -25.93
CA SER A 331 -34.04 -11.94 -25.04
C SER A 331 -34.12 -11.47 -23.59
N ASN A 332 -35.00 -12.14 -22.86
CA ASN A 332 -35.71 -11.71 -21.66
C ASN A 332 -34.85 -11.21 -20.49
N VAL A 333 -35.29 -10.07 -19.93
CA VAL A 333 -34.91 -9.57 -18.61
C VAL A 333 -35.44 -10.55 -17.56
N LEU A 334 -34.57 -11.37 -16.98
CA LEU A 334 -34.82 -12.02 -15.70
C LEU A 334 -34.20 -11.15 -14.60
N ASP A 335 -35.08 -10.63 -13.76
CA ASP A 335 -34.79 -9.73 -12.64
C ASP A 335 -34.04 -10.49 -11.54
N MET A 336 -32.70 -10.54 -11.64
CA MET A 336 -31.85 -11.18 -10.63
C MET A 336 -31.50 -10.22 -9.49
N LYS A 337 -32.05 -10.49 -8.30
CA LYS A 337 -31.75 -9.76 -7.06
C LYS A 337 -30.25 -9.79 -6.76
N LYS A 338 -29.65 -8.60 -6.62
CA LYS A 338 -28.24 -8.38 -6.23
C LYS A 338 -27.89 -9.08 -4.91
N PRO A 339 -26.81 -9.88 -4.84
CA PRO A 339 -26.36 -10.46 -3.58
C PRO A 339 -25.78 -9.38 -2.64
N LYS A 340 -26.14 -9.46 -1.35
CA LYS A 340 -25.82 -8.47 -0.32
C LYS A 340 -24.38 -8.64 0.19
N VAL A 341 -23.47 -7.81 -0.31
CA VAL A 341 -22.11 -7.60 0.25
C VAL A 341 -22.23 -7.14 1.71
N LYS A 342 -21.60 -7.84 2.67
CA LYS A 342 -21.48 -7.35 4.06
C LYS A 342 -20.68 -6.05 4.05
N LYS A 343 -21.29 -5.00 4.58
CA LYS A 343 -20.81 -3.61 4.52
C LYS A 343 -19.72 -3.42 5.58
N LEU A 344 -18.48 -3.15 5.15
CA LEU A 344 -17.37 -2.73 6.01
C LEU A 344 -17.86 -1.71 7.06
N GLU A 345 -17.53 -1.95 8.33
CA GLU A 345 -17.90 -1.04 9.40
C GLU A 345 -17.11 0.25 9.32
N LYS A 346 -17.81 1.37 9.47
CA LYS A 346 -17.23 2.69 9.30
C LYS A 346 -16.65 3.20 10.61
N ILE A 347 -15.50 3.87 10.55
CA ILE A 347 -14.84 4.44 11.72
C ILE A 347 -15.56 5.70 12.19
N TYR A 348 -15.83 5.81 13.48
CA TYR A 348 -16.49 6.97 14.08
C TYR A 348 -15.62 8.23 13.96
N ARG A 349 -16.05 9.18 13.12
CA ARG A 349 -15.25 10.36 12.76
C ARG A 349 -14.77 11.16 13.97
N GLU A 350 -15.57 11.26 15.03
CA GLU A 350 -15.23 12.04 16.22
C GLU A 350 -14.13 11.42 17.08
N LYS A 351 -13.91 10.11 16.97
CA LYS A 351 -12.79 9.42 17.65
C LYS A 351 -11.47 9.64 16.91
N VAL A 352 -11.52 10.01 15.63
CA VAL A 352 -10.35 10.19 14.78
C VAL A 352 -9.70 11.57 15.01
N PRO A 353 -8.41 11.63 15.40
CA PRO A 353 -7.69 12.90 15.51
C PRO A 353 -7.41 13.49 14.13
N GLU A 354 -7.20 14.82 14.06
CA GLU A 354 -6.95 15.53 12.80
C GLU A 354 -5.71 15.02 12.05
N THR A 355 -4.70 14.53 12.78
CA THR A 355 -3.49 13.91 12.23
C THR A 355 -3.76 12.62 11.44
N ARG A 356 -4.88 11.93 11.72
CA ARG A 356 -5.31 10.68 11.07
C ARG A 356 -6.50 10.86 10.12
N PHE A 357 -6.87 12.11 9.83
CA PHE A 357 -7.99 12.39 8.94
C PHE A 357 -7.57 12.27 7.46
N VAL A 358 -8.29 11.49 6.64
CA VAL A 358 -7.98 11.20 5.22
C VAL A 358 -7.82 12.47 4.37
N LEU A 359 -8.52 13.56 4.72
CA LEU A 359 -8.41 14.84 4.02
C LEU A 359 -7.60 15.89 4.79
N LYS A 360 -6.71 15.48 5.70
CA LYS A 360 -5.86 16.42 6.47
C LYS A 360 -5.00 17.34 5.61
N THR A 361 -4.56 16.85 4.45
CA THR A 361 -3.69 17.59 3.51
C THR A 361 -4.42 18.70 2.74
N PHE A 362 -5.75 18.72 2.78
CA PHE A 362 -6.52 19.78 2.17
C PHE A 362 -6.39 21.08 2.98
N LYS A 363 -6.36 22.22 2.28
CA LYS A 363 -6.34 23.54 2.94
C LYS A 363 -7.72 23.87 3.53
N TRP A 364 -7.96 23.40 4.75
CA TRP A 364 -9.17 23.70 5.51
C TRP A 364 -9.18 25.14 6.02
N SER A 365 -10.36 25.76 6.04
CA SER A 365 -10.55 26.98 6.80
C SER A 365 -10.41 26.69 8.30
N PRO A 366 -10.04 27.70 9.12
CA PRO A 366 -10.22 27.60 10.56
C PRO A 366 -11.66 27.24 10.94
N TRP A 367 -11.82 26.60 12.10
CA TRP A 367 -13.14 26.34 12.66
C TRP A 367 -13.85 27.66 12.98
N LYS A 368 -14.96 27.92 12.30
CA LYS A 368 -15.74 29.13 12.51
C LYS A 368 -16.97 28.81 13.36
N LEU A 369 -17.13 29.52 14.48
CA LEU A 369 -18.34 29.43 15.28
C LEU A 369 -19.54 29.88 14.43
N ALA A 370 -20.45 28.95 14.18
CA ALA A 370 -21.60 29.13 13.30
C ALA A 370 -22.89 29.40 14.10
N TRP A 371 -23.01 28.78 15.28
CA TRP A 371 -24.21 28.80 16.11
C TRP A 371 -23.85 28.62 17.59
N THR A 372 -24.50 29.37 18.49
CA THR A 372 -24.35 29.29 19.96
C THR A 372 -25.67 29.66 20.66
N SER A 373 -25.85 29.25 21.92
CA SER A 373 -26.90 29.75 22.81
C SER A 373 -26.53 31.09 23.49
N ASP A 374 -25.28 31.56 23.41
CA ASP A 374 -24.82 32.76 24.13
C ASP A 374 -25.52 34.03 23.62
N VAL A 375 -26.41 34.56 24.47
CA VAL A 375 -27.22 35.76 24.23
C VAL A 375 -26.37 37.00 23.99
N ARG A 376 -25.15 37.07 24.55
CA ARG A 376 -24.25 38.23 24.38
C ARG A 376 -23.82 38.44 22.92
N LYS A 377 -23.99 37.44 22.05
CA LYS A 377 -23.68 37.57 20.61
C LYS A 377 -24.78 38.25 19.79
N THR A 378 -25.97 38.51 20.37
CA THR A 378 -27.09 39.21 19.70
C THR A 378 -26.75 40.62 19.24
N THR A 379 -26.01 41.34 20.06
CA THR A 379 -25.64 42.75 19.84
C THR A 379 -24.48 42.89 18.84
N VAL A 380 -23.83 41.79 18.47
CA VAL A 380 -22.66 41.81 17.58
C VAL A 380 -23.08 41.77 16.12
N LYS A 381 -22.61 42.75 15.32
CA LYS A 381 -22.80 42.82 13.87
C LYS A 381 -22.46 41.49 13.20
N GLY A 382 -23.44 40.89 12.50
CA GLY A 382 -23.27 39.64 11.75
C GLY A 382 -23.94 38.41 12.37
N TRP A 383 -24.62 38.55 13.51
CA TRP A 383 -25.45 37.50 14.11
C TRP A 383 -26.94 37.77 13.92
N LYS A 384 -27.74 36.70 13.95
CA LYS A 384 -29.20 36.73 13.88
C LYS A 384 -29.77 35.71 14.87
N ALA A 385 -30.76 36.13 15.65
CA ALA A 385 -31.55 35.23 16.49
C ALA A 385 -32.33 34.24 15.61
N ASP A 386 -32.28 32.95 15.98
CA ASP A 386 -33.16 31.93 15.42
C ASP A 386 -34.25 31.64 16.44
N SER A 387 -35.50 31.96 16.09
CA SER A 387 -36.64 32.02 17.00
C SER A 387 -36.98 30.73 17.75
N LYS A 388 -36.28 29.62 17.46
CA LYS A 388 -36.51 28.31 18.08
C LYS A 388 -35.25 27.65 18.64
N SER A 389 -34.06 28.27 18.54
CA SER A 389 -32.80 27.60 18.89
C SER A 389 -31.58 28.54 18.87
N GLY A 390 -31.49 29.53 19.77
CA GLY A 390 -30.26 30.35 19.97
C GLY A 390 -29.88 31.29 18.81
N TYR A 391 -28.59 31.57 18.64
CA TYR A 391 -28.06 32.61 17.75
C TYR A 391 -27.09 32.05 16.71
N ARG A 392 -27.29 32.46 15.46
CA ARG A 392 -26.50 31.98 14.31
C ARG A 392 -25.90 33.12 13.51
N ARG A 393 -24.84 32.84 12.74
CA ARG A 393 -24.27 33.82 11.82
C ARG A 393 -25.20 34.13 10.65
N LYS A 394 -25.38 35.42 10.35
CA LYS A 394 -26.06 35.91 9.14
C LYS A 394 -25.38 35.35 7.89
N ASN A 395 -24.06 35.54 7.78
CA ASN A 395 -23.22 35.01 6.70
C ASN A 395 -22.08 34.19 7.28
N LEU A 396 -22.06 32.89 7.02
CA LEU A 396 -21.02 32.00 7.55
C LEU A 396 -19.68 32.18 6.81
N PHE A 397 -19.71 32.16 5.48
CA PHE A 397 -18.53 32.41 4.64
C PHE A 397 -18.87 33.40 3.51
N LYS A 398 -17.90 34.23 3.11
CA LYS A 398 -18.10 35.25 2.06
C LYS A 398 -18.45 34.61 0.71
N ASP A 399 -17.73 33.57 0.32
CA ASP A 399 -17.89 32.90 -0.97
C ASP A 399 -18.50 31.50 -0.79
N MET A 400 -19.82 31.37 -0.95
CA MET A 400 -20.53 30.09 -0.87
C MET A 400 -20.85 29.51 -2.26
N ARG A 401 -20.40 30.14 -3.35
CA ARG A 401 -20.80 29.78 -4.72
C ARG A 401 -19.97 28.65 -5.32
N LYS A 402 -18.79 28.37 -4.77
CA LYS A 402 -17.85 27.35 -5.25
C LYS A 402 -18.18 25.94 -4.73
N HIS A 403 -17.61 24.93 -5.39
CA HIS A 403 -17.59 23.57 -4.85
C HIS A 403 -16.85 23.58 -3.52
N ALA A 404 -17.44 22.99 -2.49
CA ALA A 404 -16.79 22.94 -1.19
C ALA A 404 -17.28 21.73 -0.38
N LEU A 405 -16.36 21.17 0.40
CA LEU A 405 -16.67 20.18 1.42
C LEU A 405 -16.73 20.90 2.77
N TYR A 406 -17.80 20.70 3.52
CA TYR A 406 -18.04 21.29 4.84
C TYR A 406 -17.97 20.20 5.89
N GLU A 407 -17.31 20.48 7.02
CA GLU A 407 -17.42 19.68 8.24
C GLU A 407 -18.07 20.50 9.35
N VAL A 408 -18.93 19.83 10.11
CA VAL A 408 -19.62 20.41 11.27
C VAL A 408 -19.13 19.69 12.52
N ALA A 409 -18.76 20.47 13.53
CA ALA A 409 -18.37 19.98 14.83
C ALA A 409 -19.16 20.63 15.95
N ILE A 410 -19.41 19.86 17.00
CA ILE A 410 -20.11 20.26 18.21
C ILE A 410 -19.09 20.38 19.35
N GLN A 411 -19.22 21.43 20.14
CA GLN A 411 -18.46 21.64 21.36
C GLN A 411 -19.46 21.81 22.51
N THR A 412 -19.45 20.84 23.43
CA THR A 412 -20.37 20.72 24.58
C THR A 412 -20.02 21.68 25.70
N LYS A 413 -18.74 21.79 26.04
CA LYS A 413 -18.20 22.68 27.09
C LYS A 413 -17.34 23.79 26.48
N LEU A 414 -17.31 24.95 27.14
CA LEU A 414 -16.38 26.01 26.78
C LEU A 414 -14.94 25.47 26.80
N HIS A 415 -14.16 25.73 25.76
CA HIS A 415 -12.80 25.16 25.55
C HIS A 415 -12.71 23.63 25.41
N GLY A 416 -13.81 22.89 25.40
CA GLY A 416 -13.83 21.45 25.20
C GLY A 416 -13.41 21.01 23.79
N ARG A 417 -13.10 19.71 23.62
CA ARG A 417 -12.77 19.13 22.31
C ARG A 417 -13.96 19.25 21.34
N LYS A 418 -13.68 19.66 20.10
CA LYS A 418 -14.67 19.70 19.02
C LYS A 418 -14.92 18.28 18.50
N VAL A 419 -16.18 17.87 18.48
CA VAL A 419 -16.65 16.56 18.04
C VAL A 419 -17.21 16.70 16.63
N VAL A 420 -16.56 16.12 15.63
CA VAL A 420 -17.01 16.21 14.23
C VAL A 420 -18.17 15.25 13.99
N VAL A 421 -19.33 15.79 13.59
CA VAL A 421 -20.59 15.03 13.49
C VAL A 421 -21.15 14.94 12.07
N LEU A 422 -20.71 15.79 11.14
CA LEU A 422 -21.20 15.81 9.76
C LEU A 422 -20.10 16.20 8.78
N SER A 423 -20.11 15.56 7.61
CA SER A 423 -19.43 16.03 6.41
C SER A 423 -20.41 16.16 5.24
N LYS A 424 -20.37 17.30 4.54
CA LYS A 424 -21.28 17.61 3.43
C LYS A 424 -20.56 18.26 2.26
N PHE A 425 -20.57 17.57 1.12
CA PHE A 425 -20.13 18.15 -0.15
C PHE A 425 -21.26 18.97 -0.78
N LEU A 426 -20.97 20.21 -1.14
CA LEU A 426 -21.87 21.08 -1.89
C LEU A 426 -21.22 21.45 -3.22
N GLN A 427 -21.96 21.24 -4.31
CA GLN A 427 -21.54 21.69 -5.63
C GLN A 427 -21.65 23.22 -5.76
N ALA A 428 -20.89 23.75 -6.71
CA ALA A 428 -20.97 25.15 -7.08
C ALA A 428 -22.41 25.51 -7.49
N ASN A 429 -22.87 26.67 -7.02
CA ASN A 429 -24.18 27.20 -7.37
C ASN A 429 -24.06 28.73 -7.46
N LYS A 430 -24.23 29.26 -8.67
CA LYS A 430 -24.09 30.70 -8.98
C LYS A 430 -25.12 31.55 -8.22
N HIS A 431 -26.30 30.99 -7.94
CA HIS A 431 -27.40 31.65 -7.20
C HIS A 431 -27.32 31.42 -5.68
N ALA A 432 -26.24 30.82 -5.19
CA ALA A 432 -26.08 30.59 -3.76
C ALA A 432 -25.97 31.91 -2.98
N MET A 433 -26.96 32.15 -2.13
CA MET A 433 -26.97 33.28 -1.21
C MET A 433 -26.23 32.94 0.09
N PRO A 434 -25.18 33.69 0.50
CA PRO A 434 -24.46 33.46 1.76
C PRO A 434 -25.38 33.41 2.98
N ALA A 435 -26.48 34.17 2.99
CA ALA A 435 -27.45 34.22 4.08
C ALA A 435 -28.28 32.93 4.23
N ARG A 436 -28.36 32.07 3.20
CA ARG A 436 -29.14 30.82 3.18
C ARG A 436 -28.29 29.57 3.41
N TRP A 437 -27.12 29.73 4.03
CA TRP A 437 -26.15 28.65 4.23
C TRP A 437 -26.71 27.45 5.03
N ILE A 438 -27.63 27.70 5.97
CA ILE A 438 -28.23 26.65 6.82
C ILE A 438 -29.04 25.67 5.98
N GLY A 439 -29.91 26.16 5.09
CA GLY A 439 -30.70 25.30 4.22
C GLY A 439 -29.86 24.49 3.23
N ARG A 440 -28.63 24.94 2.95
CA ARG A 440 -27.69 24.22 2.07
C ARG A 440 -26.93 23.13 2.79
N ILE A 441 -26.40 23.41 3.98
CA ILE A 441 -25.63 22.43 4.77
C ILE A 441 -26.57 21.44 5.46
N PHE A 442 -27.62 21.95 6.11
CA PHE A 442 -28.61 21.20 6.90
C PHE A 442 -29.95 21.16 6.18
N ARG A 443 -29.99 20.46 5.04
CA ARG A 443 -31.21 20.32 4.23
C ARG A 443 -32.27 19.47 4.93
N ASP A 444 -31.84 18.42 5.62
CA ASP A 444 -32.70 17.38 6.21
C ASP A 444 -33.44 17.88 7.47
N ARG A 445 -34.70 17.47 7.65
CA ARG A 445 -35.47 17.68 8.88
C ARG A 445 -34.79 17.03 10.08
N TYR A 446 -34.18 15.85 9.90
CA TYR A 446 -33.42 15.16 10.94
C TYR A 446 -32.26 16.02 11.46
N MET A 447 -31.42 16.53 10.54
CA MET A 447 -30.30 17.41 10.91
C MET A 447 -30.78 18.68 11.62
N LYS A 448 -31.91 19.26 11.18
CA LYS A 448 -32.51 20.43 11.84
C LYS A 448 -33.01 20.11 13.26
N ARG A 449 -33.49 18.89 13.53
CA ARG A 449 -33.85 18.45 14.89
C ARG A 449 -32.61 18.29 15.77
N GLN A 450 -31.57 17.61 15.28
CA GLN A 450 -30.30 17.49 16.02
C GLN A 450 -29.72 18.86 16.38
N LEU A 451 -29.73 19.79 15.42
CA LEU A 451 -29.31 21.18 15.65
C LEU A 451 -30.04 21.83 16.83
N ARG A 452 -31.38 21.73 16.87
CA ARG A 452 -32.17 22.33 17.95
C ARG A 452 -31.80 21.74 19.30
N THR A 453 -31.71 20.43 19.39
CA THR A 453 -31.38 19.73 20.64
C THR A 453 -30.01 20.12 21.16
N VAL A 454 -29.00 20.15 20.30
CA VAL A 454 -27.64 20.55 20.70
C VAL A 454 -27.58 22.01 21.14
N ILE A 455 -28.29 22.92 20.46
CA ILE A 455 -28.33 24.33 20.90
C ILE A 455 -29.11 24.52 22.19
N ASN A 456 -30.21 23.81 22.40
CA ASN A 456 -30.98 23.86 23.64
C ASN A 456 -30.16 23.36 24.85
N ASN A 457 -29.24 22.42 24.61
CA ASN A 457 -28.24 21.98 25.59
C ASN A 457 -27.01 22.90 25.66
N SER A 458 -27.15 24.17 25.28
CA SER A 458 -26.12 25.21 25.34
C SER A 458 -24.78 24.89 24.64
N CYS A 459 -24.81 24.00 23.63
CA CYS A 459 -23.60 23.65 22.90
C CYS A 459 -23.27 24.69 21.81
N HIS A 460 -22.01 24.68 21.38
CA HIS A 460 -21.47 25.53 20.32
C HIS A 460 -21.24 24.73 19.05
N ILE A 461 -21.65 25.29 17.91
CA ILE A 461 -21.52 24.65 16.61
C ILE A 461 -20.45 25.35 15.81
N PHE A 462 -19.46 24.59 15.37
CA PHE A 462 -18.36 25.06 14.54
C PHE A 462 -18.47 24.44 13.15
N ILE A 463 -18.17 25.24 12.13
CA ILE A 463 -18.13 24.77 10.75
C ILE A 463 -16.80 25.20 10.15
N ARG A 464 -16.16 24.26 9.45
CA ARG A 464 -15.02 24.53 8.58
C ARG A 464 -15.32 24.03 7.17
N ARG A 465 -14.51 24.46 6.21
CA ARG A 465 -14.66 24.01 4.83
C ARG A 465 -13.33 23.92 4.10
N VAL A 466 -13.32 23.16 3.02
CA VAL A 466 -12.33 23.29 1.96
C VAL A 466 -13.00 23.69 0.64
N ILE A 467 -12.42 24.66 -0.06
CA ILE A 467 -12.85 25.08 -1.40
C ILE A 467 -12.16 24.18 -2.44
N LEU A 468 -12.96 23.65 -3.36
CA LEU A 468 -12.52 22.68 -4.36
C LEU A 468 -12.56 23.37 -5.73
N ARG A 469 -11.39 23.66 -6.30
CA ARG A 469 -11.27 24.43 -7.56
C ARG A 469 -11.81 23.68 -8.77
N ARG A 470 -11.59 22.37 -8.84
CA ARG A 470 -12.08 21.47 -9.91
C ARG A 470 -12.64 20.20 -9.29
N VAL A 471 -13.72 19.67 -9.85
CA VAL A 471 -14.28 18.38 -9.45
C VAL A 471 -13.76 17.29 -10.39
N SER A 472 -12.49 16.91 -10.20
CA SER A 472 -11.86 15.84 -10.96
C SER A 472 -12.34 14.45 -10.52
N LEU A 473 -12.07 13.44 -11.34
CA LEU A 473 -12.35 12.04 -11.01
C LEU A 473 -11.62 11.62 -9.71
N ARG A 474 -10.36 12.06 -9.56
CA ARG A 474 -9.56 11.90 -8.32
C ARG A 474 -10.25 12.49 -7.08
N LEU A 475 -10.92 13.65 -7.21
CA LEU A 475 -11.67 14.23 -6.09
C LEU A 475 -12.95 13.46 -5.78
N LYS A 476 -13.66 12.96 -6.80
CA LYS A 476 -14.84 12.10 -6.61
C LYS A 476 -14.46 10.82 -5.87
N LEU A 477 -13.33 10.20 -6.23
CA LEU A 477 -12.78 9.04 -5.54
C LEU A 477 -12.45 9.37 -4.08
N LYS A 478 -11.71 10.45 -3.79
CA LYS A 478 -11.42 10.88 -2.40
C LYS A 478 -12.68 11.15 -1.57
N LEU A 479 -13.72 11.74 -2.16
CA LEU A 479 -15.00 11.95 -1.49
C LEU A 479 -15.75 10.64 -1.23
N ASN A 480 -15.65 9.67 -2.14
CA ASN A 480 -16.19 8.34 -1.94
C ASN A 480 -15.43 7.59 -0.84
N THR A 481 -14.10 7.67 -0.82
CA THR A 481 -13.28 7.14 0.28
C THR A 481 -13.72 7.73 1.61
N LEU A 482 -13.83 9.07 1.73
CA LEU A 482 -14.32 9.71 2.96
C LEU A 482 -15.69 9.17 3.42
N ARG A 483 -16.62 8.90 2.49
CA ARG A 483 -17.95 8.35 2.81
C ARG A 483 -17.92 6.88 3.20
N LYS A 484 -16.95 6.11 2.69
CA LYS A 484 -16.77 4.69 3.00
C LYS A 484 -15.99 4.49 4.30
N THR A 485 -14.98 5.31 4.57
CA THR A 485 -14.11 5.19 5.74
C THR A 485 -14.78 5.66 7.03
N TYR A 486 -15.51 6.78 6.99
CA TYR A 486 -15.99 7.42 8.22
C TYR A 486 -17.50 7.35 8.40
N ASP A 487 -17.91 7.01 9.61
CA ASP A 487 -19.26 7.18 10.10
C ASP A 487 -19.40 8.55 10.77
N TYR A 488 -20.39 9.31 10.34
CA TYR A 488 -20.69 10.62 10.89
C TYR A 488 -22.03 10.50 11.62
N ALA A 489 -22.07 10.87 12.90
CA ALA A 489 -23.28 10.75 13.73
C ALA A 489 -24.52 11.41 13.10
N TRP A 490 -24.34 12.46 12.29
CA TRP A 490 -25.42 13.16 11.60
C TRP A 490 -25.55 12.81 10.11
N ALA A 491 -24.96 11.70 9.62
CA ALA A 491 -25.02 11.28 8.21
C ALA A 491 -26.45 10.99 7.69
N GLY A 492 -27.44 10.90 8.59
CA GLY A 492 -28.85 10.66 8.27
C GLY A 492 -29.23 9.19 8.41
N HIS A 493 -30.53 8.91 8.36
CA HIS A 493 -31.13 7.59 8.52
C HIS A 493 -30.99 6.78 7.22
N GLN A 494 -29.82 6.17 7.00
CA GLN A 494 -29.60 5.23 5.90
C GLN A 494 -29.84 3.81 6.43
N ASN A 495 -30.99 3.21 6.08
CA ASN A 495 -31.38 1.83 6.42
C ASN A 495 -31.67 1.52 7.90
N GLY A 496 -32.32 2.41 8.67
CA GLY A 496 -32.76 2.06 10.04
C GLY A 496 -31.73 2.28 11.15
N ASN A 497 -30.46 2.48 10.80
CA ASN A 497 -29.41 2.67 11.80
C ASN A 497 -29.18 4.15 12.10
N HIS A 498 -29.77 4.63 13.19
CA HIS A 498 -29.39 5.89 13.83
C HIS A 498 -28.21 5.66 14.78
N ARG A 499 -27.26 6.60 14.81
CA ARG A 499 -26.13 6.54 15.73
C ARG A 499 -26.33 7.50 16.90
N ASN A 500 -26.55 6.92 18.08
CA ASN A 500 -26.55 7.66 19.34
C ASN A 500 -25.14 8.11 19.68
N LEU A 501 -24.98 9.41 19.99
CA LEU A 501 -23.72 9.99 20.41
C LEU A 501 -23.97 10.85 21.64
N ILE A 502 -23.35 10.46 22.75
CA ILE A 502 -23.36 11.19 24.02
C ILE A 502 -21.95 11.68 24.27
N ARG A 503 -21.83 12.93 24.74
CA ARG A 503 -20.58 13.44 25.27
C ARG A 503 -20.87 14.42 26.39
N ASP A 504 -20.10 14.34 27.47
CA ASP A 504 -20.29 15.20 28.66
C ASP A 504 -21.73 15.16 29.18
N SER A 505 -22.36 13.98 29.18
CA SER A 505 -23.77 13.78 29.54
C SER A 505 -24.79 14.53 28.66
N ILE A 506 -24.35 15.10 27.54
CA ILE A 506 -25.21 15.76 26.55
C ILE A 506 -25.39 14.82 25.35
N GLN A 507 -26.65 14.56 24.99
CA GLN A 507 -27.00 13.83 23.77
C GLN A 507 -26.74 14.72 22.54
N ILE A 508 -25.68 14.43 21.78
CA ILE A 508 -25.30 15.13 20.55
C ILE A 508 -26.06 14.58 19.33
N SER A 509 -26.41 13.30 19.36
CA SER A 509 -27.17 12.63 18.30
C SER A 509 -28.23 11.73 18.93
N HIS A 510 -29.50 11.96 18.57
CA HIS A 510 -30.66 11.25 19.12
C HIS A 510 -31.52 10.58 18.04
N ASP A 511 -32.02 9.39 18.32
CA ASP A 511 -32.95 8.74 17.39
C ASP A 511 -34.35 9.33 17.53
N TYR A 512 -34.82 10.04 16.50
CA TYR A 512 -36.19 10.55 16.47
C TYR A 512 -37.15 9.58 15.77
N SER A 513 -36.73 8.34 15.49
CA SER A 513 -37.54 7.31 14.80
C SER A 513 -38.74 6.85 15.65
N SER A 514 -38.59 6.70 16.96
CA SER A 514 -39.65 6.26 17.88
C SER A 514 -40.77 7.30 18.05
N LEU A 515 -40.48 8.58 17.87
CA LEU A 515 -41.47 9.67 17.90
C LEU A 515 -42.40 9.69 16.68
N TRP A 516 -42.17 8.84 15.67
CA TRP A 516 -43.11 8.64 14.56
C TRP A 516 -44.14 7.54 14.84
N ALA A 517 -43.89 6.65 15.81
CA ALA A 517 -44.81 5.57 16.16
C ALA A 517 -45.98 6.01 17.06
N THR A 518 -45.93 7.23 17.61
CA THR A 518 -46.91 7.74 18.58
C THR A 518 -47.72 8.95 18.09
N LEU A 519 -47.61 9.31 16.80
CA LEU A 519 -48.31 10.46 16.22
C LEU A 519 -49.06 10.11 14.93
N HIS A 520 -49.46 8.86 14.74
CA HIS A 520 -50.47 8.45 13.76
C HIS A 520 -51.59 7.72 14.49
#